data_AF-A0A836X6T2-F1
#
_entry.id   AF-A0A836X6T2-F1
#
_cell.length_a   1.000
_cell.length_b   1.000
_cell.length_c   1.000
_cell.angle_alpha   90.00
_cell.angle_beta   90.00
_cell.angle_gamma   90.00
#
_symmetry.space_group_name_H-M   'P 1'
#
loop_
_entity.id
_entity.type
_entity.pdbx_description
1 polymer ?
#
loop_
_entity_poly.entity_id
_entity_poly.type
_entity_poly.pdbx_seq_one_letter_code
_entity_poly.pdbx_strand_id
1 'polypeptide(L)' 'MTADYEGAHPLFVTQAQNVAGVDSEALIQLFYSNISERTRPIVGNESLVSIERARKLIGFEPEYSFA' A
#
# COMPACT_ATOMS: atom_id res chain seq x y z
N MET A 1 7.06 20.63 6.00
CA MET A 1 6.84 19.24 5.57
C MET A 1 8.10 18.74 4.88
N THR A 2 9.12 18.40 5.65
CA THR A 2 10.35 17.77 5.14
C THR A 2 10.76 16.74 6.18
N ALA A 3 10.84 15.47 5.79
CA ALA A 3 11.46 14.45 6.62
C ALA A 3 12.98 14.53 6.48
N ASP A 4 13.68 14.19 7.55
CA ASP A 4 15.12 13.92 7.49
C ASP A 4 15.31 12.66 6.63
N TYR A 5 15.70 12.86 5.39
CA TYR A 5 15.81 11.83 4.37
C TYR A 5 17.24 11.74 3.87
N GLU A 6 17.90 10.62 4.15
CA GLU A 6 19.27 10.34 3.69
C GLU A 6 19.32 9.08 2.82
N GLY A 7 20.14 9.13 1.77
CA GLY A 7 20.38 8.00 0.87
C GLY A 7 19.22 7.72 -0.10
N ALA A 8 19.10 6.46 -0.52
CA ALA A 8 18.09 6.01 -1.48
C ALA A 8 17.29 4.84 -0.90
N HIS A 9 15.97 5.00 -0.84
CA HIS A 9 15.05 4.00 -0.28
C HIS A 9 14.08 3.54 -1.36
N PRO A 10 14.29 2.37 -2.00
CA PRO A 10 13.41 1.90 -3.05
C PRO A 10 12.02 1.58 -2.47
N LEU A 11 11.01 2.19 -3.08
CA LEU A 11 9.60 1.93 -2.83
C LEU A 11 8.98 1.38 -4.12
N PHE A 12 7.96 0.54 -3.95
CA PHE A 12 7.05 0.24 -5.04
C PHE A 12 6.15 1.46 -5.28
N VAL A 13 5.78 1.70 -6.54
CA VAL A 13 4.74 2.69 -6.85
C VAL A 13 3.42 2.14 -6.32
N THR A 14 2.92 2.74 -5.24
CA THR A 14 1.69 2.30 -4.58
C THR A 14 0.89 3.51 -4.13
N GLN A 15 -0.42 3.41 -4.25
CA GLN A 15 -1.38 4.30 -3.59
C GLN A 15 -2.02 3.56 -2.41
N ALA A 16 -2.87 4.23 -1.63
CA ALA A 16 -3.53 3.59 -0.47
C ALA A 16 -4.56 2.53 -0.87
N GLN A 17 -5.25 2.72 -2.00
CA GLN A 17 -6.31 1.84 -2.51
C GLN A 17 -5.90 1.15 -3.83
N ASN A 18 -6.61 0.14 -4.30
CA ASN A 18 -6.43 -0.35 -5.68
C ASN A 18 -7.32 0.46 -6.63
N VAL A 19 -6.76 0.88 -7.78
CA VAL A 19 -7.50 1.71 -8.78
C VAL A 19 -8.66 0.93 -9.41
N ALA A 20 -8.60 -0.41 -9.38
CA ALA A 20 -9.68 -1.24 -9.88
C ALA A 20 -10.98 -1.08 -9.07
N GLY A 21 -10.92 -0.55 -7.85
CA GLY A 21 -12.07 -0.43 -6.95
C GLY A 21 -12.64 -1.78 -6.51
N VAL A 22 -11.86 -2.85 -6.68
CA VAL A 22 -12.28 -4.22 -6.37
C VAL A 22 -11.94 -4.54 -4.92
N ASP A 23 -12.72 -5.43 -4.31
CA ASP A 23 -12.42 -5.96 -3.00
C ASP A 23 -11.04 -6.65 -2.97
N SER A 24 -10.24 -6.30 -1.99
CA SER A 24 -8.85 -6.74 -1.89
C SER A 24 -8.75 -8.23 -1.59
N GLU A 25 -9.72 -8.81 -0.88
CA GLU A 25 -9.74 -10.24 -0.60
C GLU A 25 -9.95 -11.03 -1.89
N ALA A 26 -10.82 -10.55 -2.78
CA ALA A 26 -11.02 -11.15 -4.10
C ALA A 26 -9.74 -11.12 -4.94
N LEU A 27 -9.00 -10.01 -4.92
CA LEU A 27 -7.71 -9.89 -5.61
C LEU A 27 -6.64 -10.83 -5.00
N ILE A 28 -6.60 -10.97 -3.68
CA ILE A 28 -5.69 -11.91 -3.00
C ILE A 28 -6.01 -13.35 -3.41
N GLN A 29 -7.28 -13.74 -3.39
CA GLN A 29 -7.69 -15.09 -3.79
C GLN A 29 -7.38 -15.38 -5.26
N LEU A 30 -7.49 -14.38 -6.14
CA LEU A 30 -7.25 -14.55 -7.57
C LEU A 30 -5.76 -14.64 -7.91
N PHE A 31 -4.92 -13.79 -7.33
CA PHE A 31 -3.51 -13.64 -7.73
C PHE A 31 -2.51 -14.25 -6.74
N TYR A 32 -2.92 -14.46 -5.49
CA TYR A 32 -2.05 -14.86 -4.38
C TYR A 32 -2.69 -15.96 -3.53
N SER A 33 -3.38 -16.90 -4.18
CA SER A 33 -4.15 -17.98 -3.54
C SER A 33 -3.32 -18.89 -2.63
N ASN A 34 -2.00 -18.88 -2.77
CA ASN A 34 -1.06 -19.69 -1.98
C ASN A 34 -0.52 -18.97 -0.74
N ILE A 35 -0.95 -17.74 -0.45
CA ILE A 35 -0.56 -17.04 0.79
C ILE A 35 -1.29 -17.65 1.98
N SER A 36 -0.54 -18.26 2.90
CA SER A 36 -1.08 -18.89 4.11
C SER A 36 -1.15 -17.93 5.31
N GLU A 37 -0.36 -16.85 5.30
CA GLU A 37 -0.22 -15.95 6.44
C GLU A 37 -0.20 -14.49 5.99
N ARG A 38 -0.74 -13.62 6.85
CA ARG A 38 -0.79 -12.17 6.62
C ARG A 38 -0.35 -11.45 7.89
N THR A 39 0.43 -10.39 7.72
CA THR A 39 0.86 -9.53 8.84
C THR A 39 -0.28 -8.69 9.41
N ARG A 40 -1.33 -8.45 8.62
CA ARG A 40 -2.58 -7.78 9.01
C ARG A 40 -3.71 -8.13 8.04
N PRO A 41 -4.99 -7.95 8.43
CA PRO A 41 -6.09 -7.93 7.47
C PRO A 41 -5.94 -6.76 6.48
N ILE A 42 -6.44 -6.96 5.27
CA ILE A 42 -6.57 -5.95 4.21
C ILE A 42 -8.07 -5.81 3.95
N VAL A 43 -8.61 -4.60 4.06
CA VAL A 43 -10.05 -4.34 4.04
C VAL A 43 -10.48 -3.51 2.84
N GLY A 44 -11.69 -3.76 2.35
CA GLY A 44 -12.27 -3.03 1.22
C GLY A 44 -11.36 -3.05 0.00
N ASN A 45 -11.11 -1.89 -0.59
CA ASN A 45 -10.26 -1.73 -1.76
C ASN A 45 -8.83 -1.25 -1.43
N GLU A 46 -8.28 -1.55 -0.26
CA GLU A 46 -6.87 -1.26 0.03
C GLU A 46 -5.91 -1.82 -1.06
N SER A 47 -4.77 -1.16 -1.24
CA SER A 47 -3.71 -1.72 -2.09
C SER A 47 -3.11 -2.97 -1.44
N LEU A 48 -2.83 -4.00 -2.24
CA LEU A 48 -2.09 -5.18 -1.78
C LEU A 48 -0.61 -4.88 -1.51
N VAL A 49 -0.12 -3.74 -2.01
CA VAL A 49 1.20 -3.19 -1.70
C VAL A 49 1.04 -2.14 -0.60
N SER A 50 1.71 -2.34 0.53
CA SER A 50 1.57 -1.45 1.67
C SER A 50 2.17 -0.06 1.43
N ILE A 51 1.36 0.99 1.58
CA ILE A 51 1.81 2.39 1.56
C ILE A 51 2.49 2.83 2.88
N GLU A 52 2.37 2.05 3.94
CA GLU A 52 2.89 2.41 5.28
C GLU A 52 4.39 2.65 5.28
N ARG A 53 5.13 1.92 4.44
CA ARG A 53 6.58 2.15 4.30
C ARG A 53 6.88 3.54 3.75
N ALA A 54 6.09 4.00 2.78
CA ALA A 54 6.24 5.33 2.21
C ALA A 54 5.93 6.40 3.26
N ARG A 55 4.78 6.30 3.95
CA ARG A 55 4.35 7.23 5.01
C ARG A 55 5.40 7.36 6.13
N LYS A 56 5.93 6.23 6.61
CA LYS A 56 6.99 6.22 7.63
C LYS A 56 8.29 6.86 7.17
N LEU A 57 8.65 6.66 5.91
CA LEU A 57 9.88 7.20 5.32
C LEU A 57 9.80 8.70 5.07
N ILE A 58 8.68 9.18 4.52
CA ILE A 58 8.49 10.59 4.17
C ILE A 58 7.94 11.43 5.32
N GLY A 59 7.42 10.79 6.36
CA GLY A 59 6.92 11.45 7.58
C GLY A 59 5.59 12.20 7.41
N PHE A 60 4.83 11.95 6.33
CA PHE A 60 3.53 12.59 6.11
C PHE A 60 2.54 11.68 5.39
N GLU A 61 1.26 12.01 5.54
CA GLU A 61 0.12 11.42 4.83
C GLU A 61 -0.15 12.21 3.54
N PRO A 62 -0.17 11.58 2.35
CA PRO A 62 -0.52 12.27 1.11
C PRO A 62 -1.93 12.89 1.19
N GLU A 63 -2.02 14.21 1.03
CA GLU A 63 -3.29 14.94 1.01
C GLU A 63 -4.08 14.68 -0.28
N TYR A 64 -3.36 14.46 -1.38
CA TYR A 64 -3.94 14.21 -2.70
C TYR A 64 -3.59 12.78 -3.13
N SER A 65 -4.62 11.96 -3.34
CA SER A 65 -4.50 10.65 -3.98
C SER A 65 -5.19 10.69 -5.34
N PHE A 66 -4.70 9.89 -6.28
CA PHE A 66 -5.48 9.57 -7.48
C PHE A 66 -6.68 8.74 -7.03
N ALA A 67 -7.87 9.13 -7.48
CA ALA A 67 -9.13 8.43 -7.31
C ALA A 67 -9.82 8.34 -8.67
#